data_AF-A0A6B2FXT2-F1
#
_entry.id   AF-A0A6B2FXT2-F1
#
_cell.length_a   1.000
_cell.length_b   1.000
_cell.length_c   1.000
_cell.angle_alpha   90.00
_cell.angle_beta   90.00
_cell.angle_gamma   90.00
#
_symmetry.space_group_name_H-M   'P 1'
#
loop_
_entity.id
_entity.type
_entity.pdbx_description
1 polymer ?
#
loop_
_entity_poly.entity_id
_entity_poly.type
_entity_poly.pdbx_seq_one_letter_code
_entity_poly.pdbx_strand_id
1 'polypeptide(L)'
;INRMSKDILLSFDEANSWQKIKLFDQNLKILSTVYEGEHQKEFVFLVATNDHKNEWIFVTIDISNILDRKCAESDYFVWNVPTFFEGCYLGKKISYKRVKSGSLCYDSLPINRMSNTTDCPCNPSDYMCKYGYRRSFSGGCEKEWRFDDKTKNVTCKVKGKPLEHFMGYIMAFDFQIC
;
A
#
# COMPACT_ATOMS: atom_id res chain seq x y z
N ILE A 1 11.08 2.40 26.48
CA ILE A 1 10.41 3.65 26.93
C ILE A 1 9.25 3.23 27.83
N ASN A 2 9.36 3.38 29.16
CA ASN A 2 8.24 3.11 30.07
C ASN A 2 7.27 4.29 30.01
N ARG A 3 6.17 4.17 29.25
CA ARG A 3 5.14 5.20 29.18
C ARG A 3 4.10 4.93 30.26
N MET A 4 4.03 5.84 31.22
CA MET A 4 2.94 5.91 32.19
C MET A 4 1.80 6.71 31.56
N SER A 5 0.59 6.15 31.51
CA SER A 5 -0.58 6.86 31.02
C SER A 5 -1.84 6.41 31.77
N LYS A 6 -2.83 7.29 31.78
CA LYS A 6 -4.20 7.02 32.23
C LYS A 6 -5.25 7.23 31.14
N ASP A 7 -4.83 7.76 30.00
CA ASP A 7 -5.68 8.14 28.88
C ASP A 7 -5.24 7.42 27.59
N ILE A 8 -6.19 7.21 26.68
CA ILE A 8 -5.97 6.80 25.29
C ILE A 8 -6.42 7.91 24.34
N LEU A 9 -5.74 8.02 23.20
CA LEU A 9 -6.10 8.92 22.11
C LEU A 9 -6.58 8.08 20.93
N LEU A 10 -7.79 8.37 20.45
CA LEU A 10 -8.38 7.75 19.26
C LEU A 10 -8.57 8.80 18.17
N SER A 11 -8.40 8.42 16.91
CA SER A 11 -8.69 9.25 15.75
C SER A 11 -9.52 8.46 14.75
N PHE A 12 -10.49 9.12 14.13
CA PHE A 12 -11.40 8.57 13.12
C PHE A 12 -11.33 9.34 11.80
N ASP A 13 -10.34 10.22 11.66
CA ASP A 13 -10.19 11.16 10.55
C ASP A 13 -8.77 11.18 9.99
N GLU A 14 -8.11 10.02 10.00
CA GLU A 14 -6.74 9.85 9.50
C GLU A 14 -5.72 10.71 10.27
N ALA A 15 -5.86 10.75 11.60
CA ALA A 15 -4.98 11.47 12.53
C ALA A 15 -5.02 13.02 12.41
N ASN A 16 -6.05 13.57 11.75
CA ASN A 16 -6.25 15.02 11.70
C ASN A 16 -6.72 15.57 13.05
N SER A 17 -7.55 14.82 13.78
CA SER A 17 -7.99 15.14 15.13
C SER A 17 -7.95 13.91 16.04
N TRP A 18 -7.87 14.18 17.35
CA TRP A 18 -7.71 13.15 18.38
C TRP A 18 -8.71 13.36 19.51
N GLN A 19 -9.46 12.31 19.84
CA GLN A 19 -10.35 12.25 20.99
C GLN A 19 -9.62 11.59 22.15
N LYS A 20 -9.61 12.27 23.30
CA LYS A 20 -8.99 11.77 24.53
C LYS A 20 -10.02 11.07 25.40
N ILE A 21 -9.78 9.80 25.71
CA ILE A 21 -10.63 9.00 26.58
C ILE A 21 -9.82 8.60 27.81
N LYS A 22 -10.37 8.86 29.00
CA LYS A 22 -9.77 8.44 30.27
C LYS A 22 -10.09 6.96 30.49
N LEU A 23 -9.05 6.11 30.58
CA LEU A 23 -9.17 4.68 30.86
C LEU A 23 -9.01 4.34 32.33
N PHE A 24 -8.15 5.09 33.03
CA PHE A 24 -7.78 4.82 34.41
C PHE A 24 -7.88 6.09 35.27
N ASP A 25 -8.13 5.93 36.57
CA ASP A 25 -8.09 7.07 37.51
C ASP A 25 -6.67 7.53 37.83
N GLN A 26 -5.71 6.60 37.78
CA GLN A 26 -4.30 6.81 38.06
C GLN A 26 -3.44 6.47 36.83
N ASN A 27 -2.23 7.01 36.77
CA ASN A 27 -1.28 6.65 35.73
C ASN A 27 -0.79 5.21 35.95
N LEU A 28 -0.92 4.38 34.92
CA LEU A 28 -0.42 3.02 34.90
C LEU A 28 0.68 2.87 33.85
N LYS A 29 1.56 1.90 34.07
CA LYS A 29 2.58 1.55 33.09
C LYS A 29 1.95 0.70 32.02
N ILE A 30 1.96 1.20 30.78
CA ILE A 30 1.43 0.46 29.64
C ILE A 30 2.51 -0.50 29.14
N LEU A 31 2.18 -1.80 29.11
CA LEU A 31 3.11 -2.86 28.71
C LEU A 31 2.94 -3.23 27.24
N SER A 32 1.69 -3.38 26.79
CA SER A 32 1.38 -3.79 25.42
C SER A 32 -0.01 -3.33 25.01
N THR A 33 -0.19 -3.11 23.70
CA THR A 33 -1.47 -2.87 23.06
C THR A 33 -1.57 -3.76 21.84
N VAL A 34 -2.72 -4.43 21.67
CA VAL A 34 -3.03 -5.25 20.50
C VAL A 34 -4.35 -4.75 19.93
N TYR A 35 -4.41 -4.53 18.63
CA TYR A 35 -5.64 -4.27 17.92
C TYR A 35 -6.08 -5.55 17.21
N GLU A 36 -7.35 -5.88 17.32
CA GLU A 36 -7.96 -7.03 16.64
C GLU A 36 -9.30 -6.61 16.04
N GLY A 37 -9.46 -6.81 14.75
CA GLY A 37 -10.68 -6.50 14.03
C GLY A 37 -10.52 -6.70 12.54
N GLU A 38 -11.63 -6.99 11.88
CA GLU A 38 -11.71 -7.14 10.41
C GLU A 38 -12.85 -6.30 9.82
N HIS A 39 -13.95 -6.12 10.57
CA HIS A 39 -15.17 -5.42 10.14
C HIS A 39 -15.92 -4.79 11.34
N GLN A 40 -17.18 -5.15 11.57
CA GLN A 40 -18.06 -4.60 12.62
C GLN A 40 -17.56 -4.83 14.06
N LYS A 41 -16.53 -5.66 14.24
CA LYS A 41 -15.96 -5.97 15.56
C LYS A 41 -14.53 -5.47 15.57
N GLU A 42 -14.34 -4.31 16.18
CA GLU A 42 -13.03 -3.70 16.37
C GLU A 42 -12.74 -3.56 17.86
N PHE A 43 -11.70 -4.26 18.31
CA PHE A 43 -11.27 -4.27 19.69
C PHE A 43 -9.83 -3.79 19.82
N VAL A 44 -9.58 -3.01 20.87
CA VAL A 44 -8.24 -2.71 21.35
C VAL A 44 -8.05 -3.38 22.71
N PHE A 45 -7.12 -4.33 22.76
CA PHE A 45 -6.66 -4.95 23.99
C PHE A 45 -5.44 -4.21 24.52
N LEU A 46 -5.44 -3.92 25.81
CA LEU A 46 -4.36 -3.22 26.48
C LEU A 46 -3.97 -3.96 27.75
N VAL A 47 -2.67 -4.14 27.93
CA VAL A 47 -2.08 -4.71 29.14
C VAL A 47 -1.32 -3.60 29.86
N ALA A 48 -1.71 -3.35 31.10
CA ALA A 48 -1.08 -2.38 31.99
C ALA A 48 -0.68 -3.02 33.30
N THR A 49 0.24 -2.37 34.02
CA THR A 49 0.61 -2.77 35.38
C THR A 49 0.67 -1.56 36.28
N ASN A 50 0.37 -1.80 37.55
CA ASN A 50 0.65 -0.87 38.62
C ASN A 50 1.94 -1.31 39.34
N ASP A 51 3.05 -0.61 39.08
CA ASP A 51 4.35 -0.91 39.68
C ASP A 51 4.29 -0.87 41.23
N HIS A 52 3.39 -0.10 41.83
CA HIS A 52 3.25 -0.02 43.29
C HIS A 52 2.47 -1.19 43.92
N LYS A 53 1.61 -1.85 43.15
CA LYS A 53 0.73 -2.93 43.65
C LYS A 53 1.08 -4.31 43.10
N ASN A 54 1.99 -4.40 42.12
CA ASN A 54 2.32 -5.63 41.40
C ASN A 54 1.09 -6.32 40.78
N GLU A 55 0.14 -5.51 40.31
CA GLU A 55 -1.13 -5.95 39.73
C GLU A 55 -1.09 -5.82 38.21
N TRP A 56 -1.56 -6.86 37.50
CA TRP A 56 -1.75 -6.85 36.05
C TRP A 56 -3.18 -6.45 35.73
N ILE A 57 -3.33 -5.53 34.78
CA ILE A 57 -4.61 -4.96 34.38
C ILE A 57 -4.79 -5.21 32.88
N PHE A 58 -5.87 -5.93 32.55
CA PHE A 58 -6.26 -6.22 31.17
C PHE A 58 -7.49 -5.39 30.83
N VAL A 59 -7.38 -4.57 29.79
CA VAL A 59 -8.47 -3.70 29.31
C VAL A 59 -8.83 -4.13 27.90
N THR A 60 -10.13 -4.29 27.64
CA THR A 60 -10.68 -4.44 26.30
C THR A 60 -11.52 -3.22 25.99
N ILE A 61 -11.21 -2.54 24.89
CA ILE A 61 -11.95 -1.38 24.40
C ILE A 61 -12.72 -1.84 23.17
N ASP A 62 -14.04 -1.79 23.23
CA ASP A 62 -14.93 -2.09 22.11
C ASP A 62 -15.25 -0.81 21.33
N ILE A 63 -14.68 -0.69 20.13
CA ILE A 63 -14.87 0.46 19.24
C ILE A 63 -16.14 0.29 18.39
N SER A 64 -16.74 -0.89 18.37
CA SER A 64 -17.94 -1.20 17.58
C SER A 64 -19.14 -0.32 17.95
N ASN A 65 -19.18 0.22 19.18
CA ASN A 65 -20.21 1.18 19.59
C ASN A 65 -20.02 2.58 18.98
N ILE A 66 -18.79 2.93 18.56
CA ILE A 66 -18.49 4.19 17.86
C ILE A 66 -18.73 4.00 16.35
N LEU A 67 -18.40 2.81 15.83
CA LEU A 67 -18.64 2.39 14.46
C LEU A 67 -19.90 1.52 14.39
N ASP A 68 -21.04 2.07 14.79
CA ASP A 68 -22.28 1.31 15.05
C ASP A 68 -23.06 0.89 13.79
N ARG A 69 -22.72 1.47 12.64
CA ARG A 69 -23.41 1.24 11.37
C ARG A 69 -22.46 0.86 10.24
N LYS A 70 -23.01 0.12 9.27
CA LYS A 70 -22.34 -0.18 8.01
C LYS A 70 -22.17 1.10 7.21
N CYS A 71 -21.00 1.28 6.58
CA CYS A 71 -20.81 2.38 5.64
C CYS A 71 -21.75 2.24 4.42
N ALA A 72 -22.41 3.34 4.06
CA ALA A 72 -23.21 3.46 2.85
C ALA A 72 -22.34 3.95 1.69
N GLU A 73 -22.81 3.83 0.44
CA GLU A 73 -22.09 4.30 -0.75
C GLU A 73 -21.65 5.78 -0.65
N SER A 74 -22.44 6.62 0.01
CA SER A 74 -22.14 8.04 0.25
C SER A 74 -20.97 8.28 1.21
N ASP A 75 -20.63 7.32 2.07
CA ASP A 75 -19.52 7.42 3.02
C ASP A 75 -18.17 7.13 2.34
N TYR A 76 -18.18 6.65 1.10
CA TYR A 76 -16.96 6.34 0.36
C TYR A 76 -16.58 7.41 -0.66
N PHE A 77 -15.31 7.46 -1.00
CA PHE A 77 -14.79 8.21 -2.14
C PHE A 77 -13.78 7.36 -2.91
N VAL A 78 -13.60 7.67 -4.20
CA VAL A 78 -12.58 7.04 -5.02
C VAL A 78 -11.27 7.80 -4.84
N TRP A 79 -10.27 7.13 -4.32
CA TRP A 79 -8.92 7.62 -4.17
C TRP A 79 -8.02 6.96 -5.22
N ASN A 80 -7.49 7.77 -6.14
CA ASN A 80 -6.52 7.28 -7.12
C ASN A 80 -5.14 7.25 -6.48
N VAL A 81 -4.39 6.15 -6.68
CA VAL A 81 -3.00 6.08 -6.20
C VAL A 81 -2.20 7.17 -6.90
N PRO A 82 -1.60 8.11 -6.15
CA PRO A 82 -0.77 9.15 -6.76
C PRO A 82 0.53 8.51 -7.26
N THR A 83 0.81 8.66 -8.55
CA THR A 83 2.08 8.23 -9.16
C THR A 83 2.63 9.34 -10.03
N PHE A 84 3.94 9.28 -10.31
CA PHE A 84 4.52 10.09 -11.36
C PHE A 84 4.00 9.59 -12.72
N PHE A 85 3.67 10.50 -13.64
CA PHE A 85 3.02 10.24 -14.95
C PHE A 85 1.59 9.68 -14.88
N GLU A 86 0.59 10.59 -14.92
CA GLU A 86 -0.85 10.33 -15.16
C GLU A 86 -1.55 9.23 -14.30
N GLY A 87 -0.90 8.76 -13.24
CA GLY A 87 -1.41 7.70 -12.35
C GLY A 87 -1.04 6.28 -12.76
N CYS A 88 -0.11 6.09 -13.71
CA CYS A 88 0.36 4.77 -14.13
C CYS A 88 1.57 4.31 -13.30
N TYR A 89 1.52 3.08 -12.81
CA TYR A 89 2.62 2.41 -12.12
C TYR A 89 2.67 0.96 -12.60
N LEU A 90 3.82 0.54 -13.15
CA LEU A 90 4.02 -0.80 -13.70
C LEU A 90 2.96 -1.19 -14.74
N GLY A 91 2.64 -0.27 -15.66
CA GLY A 91 1.62 -0.48 -16.69
C GLY A 91 0.19 -0.46 -16.18
N LYS A 92 -0.07 -0.11 -14.91
CA LYS A 92 -1.41 -0.14 -14.32
C LYS A 92 -1.74 1.14 -13.58
N LYS A 93 -3.00 1.55 -13.68
CA LYS A 93 -3.59 2.61 -12.86
C LYS A 93 -4.53 1.96 -11.86
N ILE A 94 -4.28 2.23 -10.58
CA ILE A 94 -5.03 1.65 -9.47
C ILE A 94 -5.79 2.76 -8.76
N SER A 95 -7.07 2.51 -8.52
CA SER A 95 -7.93 3.35 -7.70
C SER A 95 -8.55 2.52 -6.59
N TYR A 96 -8.69 3.12 -5.41
CA TYR A 96 -9.28 2.48 -4.24
C TYR A 96 -10.56 3.19 -3.82
N LYS A 97 -11.56 2.42 -3.41
CA LYS A 97 -12.72 2.98 -2.72
C LYS A 97 -12.40 3.03 -1.23
N ARG A 98 -12.23 4.23 -0.69
CA ARG A 98 -11.86 4.48 0.71
C ARG A 98 -13.02 5.14 1.45
N VAL A 99 -13.15 4.83 2.74
CA VAL A 99 -14.08 5.55 3.63
C VAL A 99 -13.58 6.98 3.75
N LYS A 100 -14.48 7.96 3.61
CA LYS A 100 -14.16 9.39 3.77
C LYS A 100 -13.70 9.63 5.20
N SER A 101 -12.59 10.35 5.35
CA SER A 101 -12.07 10.80 6.64
C SER A 101 -13.19 11.43 7.49
N GLY A 102 -13.31 10.98 8.74
CA GLY A 102 -14.34 11.43 9.69
C GLY A 102 -15.68 10.70 9.60
N SER A 103 -15.88 9.77 8.65
CA SER A 103 -17.10 8.96 8.59
C SER A 103 -17.08 7.88 9.68
N LEU A 104 -18.02 7.97 10.62
CA LEU A 104 -18.18 6.99 11.70
C LEU A 104 -19.06 5.84 11.22
N CYS A 105 -18.43 4.84 10.59
CA CYS A 105 -19.04 3.61 10.13
C CYS A 105 -17.97 2.52 9.94
N TYR A 106 -18.35 1.24 10.02
CA TYR A 106 -17.40 0.16 9.76
C TYR A 106 -17.36 -0.19 8.27
N ASP A 107 -16.13 -0.39 7.76
CA ASP A 107 -15.94 -0.83 6.38
C ASP A 107 -16.33 -2.30 6.24
N SER A 108 -17.16 -2.55 5.25
CA SER A 108 -17.77 -3.85 4.97
C SER A 108 -17.60 -4.26 3.52
N LEU A 109 -16.85 -3.47 2.74
CA LEU A 109 -16.52 -3.82 1.38
C LEU A 109 -15.50 -4.94 1.38
N PRO A 110 -15.73 -6.02 0.63
CA PRO A 110 -14.72 -7.05 0.45
C PRO A 110 -13.51 -6.48 -0.29
N ILE A 111 -12.32 -7.01 -0.01
CA ILE A 111 -11.03 -6.54 -0.56
C ILE A 111 -11.05 -6.41 -2.08
N ASN A 112 -11.70 -7.36 -2.77
CA ASN A 112 -11.81 -7.36 -4.23
C ASN A 112 -12.65 -6.20 -4.80
N ARG A 113 -13.54 -5.58 -4.02
CA ARG A 113 -14.34 -4.40 -4.42
C ARG A 113 -13.72 -3.09 -3.99
N MET A 114 -12.66 -3.15 -3.19
CA MET A 114 -11.95 -1.95 -2.75
C MET A 114 -11.01 -1.40 -3.80
N SER A 115 -10.65 -2.15 -4.84
CA SER A 115 -9.72 -1.68 -5.87
C SER A 115 -10.24 -1.89 -7.30
N ASN A 116 -10.05 -0.88 -8.13
CA ASN A 116 -10.23 -0.97 -9.58
C ASN A 116 -8.87 -0.75 -10.23
N THR A 117 -8.51 -1.65 -11.16
CA THR A 117 -7.25 -1.63 -11.89
C THR A 117 -7.53 -1.51 -13.37
N THR A 118 -6.90 -0.55 -14.03
CA THR A 118 -6.97 -0.37 -15.49
C THR A 118 -5.58 -0.40 -16.10
N ASP A 119 -5.42 -1.08 -17.23
CA ASP A 119 -4.14 -1.15 -17.92
C ASP A 119 -3.80 0.20 -18.59
N CYS A 120 -2.53 0.56 -18.54
CA CYS A 120 -1.97 1.76 -19.15
C CYS A 120 -1.29 1.42 -20.49
N PRO A 121 -1.23 2.36 -21.44
CA PRO A 121 -0.38 2.18 -22.62
C PRO A 121 1.10 2.10 -22.21
N CYS A 122 1.87 1.24 -22.88
CA CYS A 122 3.31 1.16 -22.63
C CYS A 122 4.01 2.48 -22.98
N ASN A 123 4.94 2.88 -22.10
CA ASN A 123 5.84 3.99 -22.32
C ASN A 123 7.30 3.51 -22.34
N PRO A 124 8.25 4.27 -22.93
CA PRO A 124 9.67 3.86 -22.98
C PRO A 124 10.33 3.61 -21.62
N SER A 125 9.79 4.16 -20.52
CA SER A 125 10.29 3.92 -19.17
C SER A 125 9.82 2.58 -18.58
N ASP A 126 8.86 1.91 -19.22
CA ASP A 126 8.41 0.56 -18.85
C ASP A 126 9.39 -0.53 -19.32
N TYR A 127 10.39 -0.15 -20.11
CA TYR A 127 11.43 -1.03 -20.62
C TYR A 127 12.77 -0.73 -19.97
N MET A 128 13.51 -1.80 -19.68
CA MET A 128 14.92 -1.73 -19.27
C MET A 128 15.84 -2.22 -20.39
N CYS A 129 17.12 -1.88 -20.31
CA CYS A 129 18.09 -2.40 -21.27
C CYS A 129 18.42 -3.87 -20.98
N LYS A 130 18.46 -4.69 -22.04
CA LYS A 130 18.95 -6.07 -21.98
C LYS A 130 20.42 -6.08 -21.56
N TYR A 131 20.84 -7.22 -21.02
CA TYR A 131 22.26 -7.48 -20.81
C TYR A 131 23.08 -7.22 -22.08
N GLY A 132 24.22 -6.53 -21.93
CA GLY A 132 25.06 -6.08 -23.04
C GLY A 132 24.64 -4.74 -23.67
N TYR A 133 23.59 -4.10 -23.15
CA TYR A 133 23.13 -2.77 -23.53
C TYR A 133 23.06 -1.87 -22.30
N ARG A 134 23.29 -0.57 -22.50
CA ARG A 134 23.18 0.48 -21.48
C ARG A 134 22.25 1.59 -21.95
N ARG A 135 21.68 2.35 -21.01
CA ARG A 135 20.84 3.51 -21.35
C ARG A 135 21.73 4.64 -21.90
N SER A 136 21.37 5.16 -23.06
CA SER A 136 22.00 6.31 -23.68
C SER A 136 21.49 7.61 -23.06
N PHE A 137 22.21 8.71 -23.30
CA PHE A 137 21.75 10.04 -22.90
C PHE A 137 20.46 10.48 -23.60
N SER A 138 20.16 9.94 -24.78
CA SER A 138 18.89 10.16 -25.49
C SER A 138 17.73 9.32 -24.96
N GLY A 139 17.96 8.51 -23.92
CA GLY A 139 16.93 7.72 -23.23
C GLY A 139 16.70 6.31 -23.78
N GLY A 140 17.34 5.95 -24.90
CA GLY A 140 17.25 4.63 -25.51
C GLY A 140 18.31 3.64 -25.00
N CYS A 141 18.28 2.40 -25.47
CA CYS A 141 19.28 1.37 -25.16
C CYS A 141 20.31 1.24 -26.29
N GLU A 142 21.58 1.39 -25.95
CA GLU A 142 22.72 1.25 -26.86
C GLU A 142 23.65 0.12 -26.40
N LYS A 143 24.29 -0.57 -27.35
CA LYS A 143 25.24 -1.64 -27.03
C LYS A 143 26.37 -1.10 -26.15
N GLU A 144 26.69 -1.82 -25.09
CA GLU A 144 27.86 -1.49 -24.29
C GLU A 144 29.12 -1.97 -24.99
N TRP A 145 30.14 -1.12 -25.05
CA TRP A 145 31.36 -1.31 -25.84
C TRP A 145 32.14 -2.60 -25.49
N ARG A 146 31.96 -3.14 -24.28
CA ARG A 146 32.60 -4.40 -23.85
C ARG A 146 31.93 -5.64 -24.43
N PHE A 147 30.68 -5.50 -24.88
CA PHE A 147 29.87 -6.55 -25.48
C PHE A 147 29.95 -6.44 -27.00
N ASP A 148 31.16 -6.60 -27.53
CA ASP A 148 31.40 -6.68 -28.96
C ASP A 148 31.07 -8.10 -29.46
N ASP A 149 30.25 -8.18 -30.51
CA ASP A 149 29.50 -9.37 -30.89
C ASP A 149 30.40 -10.36 -31.65
N LYS A 150 31.16 -11.20 -30.94
CA LYS A 150 31.69 -12.46 -31.51
C LYS A 150 30.66 -13.58 -31.50
N THR A 151 29.36 -13.29 -31.35
CA THR A 151 28.30 -14.29 -31.30
C THR A 151 27.53 -14.39 -32.63
N LYS A 152 27.79 -15.51 -33.30
CA LYS A 152 27.17 -16.10 -34.50
C LYS A 152 25.75 -15.60 -34.83
N ASN A 153 25.55 -15.28 -36.12
CA ASN A 153 24.27 -15.14 -36.82
C ASN A 153 23.19 -16.10 -36.27
N VAL A 154 22.37 -15.62 -35.33
CA VAL A 154 21.17 -16.32 -34.89
C VAL A 154 20.12 -16.12 -35.98
N THR A 155 20.03 -17.09 -36.90
CA THR A 155 18.98 -17.12 -37.91
C THR A 155 17.69 -17.61 -37.27
N CYS A 156 16.66 -16.76 -37.22
CA CYS A 156 15.32 -17.15 -36.78
C CYS A 156 14.79 -18.25 -37.71
N LYS A 157 14.44 -19.41 -37.16
CA LYS A 157 13.82 -20.52 -37.91
C LYS A 157 12.36 -20.25 -38.31
N VAL A 158 11.75 -19.17 -37.83
CA VAL A 158 10.37 -18.80 -38.11
C VAL A 158 10.37 -17.48 -38.87
N LYS A 159 9.57 -17.37 -39.95
CA LYS A 159 9.46 -16.24 -40.88
C LYS A 159 8.90 -14.94 -40.25
N GLY A 160 9.27 -14.60 -39.02
CA GLY A 160 9.02 -13.29 -38.43
C GLY A 160 10.19 -12.38 -38.72
N LYS A 161 9.94 -11.15 -39.19
CA LYS A 161 10.96 -10.10 -39.17
C LYS A 161 11.22 -9.74 -37.70
N PRO A 162 12.46 -9.83 -37.19
CA PRO A 162 12.76 -9.29 -35.87
C PRO A 162 12.47 -7.79 -35.91
N LEU A 163 11.72 -7.29 -34.92
CA LEU A 163 11.46 -5.86 -34.81
C LEU A 163 12.80 -5.20 -34.43
N GLU A 164 13.48 -4.60 -35.43
CA GLU A 164 14.80 -3.99 -35.27
C GLU A 164 14.83 -2.91 -34.17
N HIS A 165 13.70 -2.26 -33.92
CA HIS A 165 13.54 -1.20 -32.92
C HIS A 165 13.57 -1.68 -31.45
N PHE A 166 13.48 -3.00 -31.20
CA PHE A 166 13.50 -3.59 -29.86
C PHE A 166 14.81 -4.33 -29.55
N MET A 167 15.85 -4.15 -30.36
CA MET A 167 17.19 -4.63 -30.01
C MET A 167 17.68 -3.90 -28.75
N GLY A 168 17.94 -4.66 -27.69
CA GLY A 168 18.46 -4.11 -26.44
C GLY A 168 17.43 -3.73 -25.37
N TYR A 169 16.12 -3.97 -25.56
CA TYR A 169 15.10 -3.69 -24.53
C TYR A 169 14.39 -4.96 -24.03
N ILE A 170 14.12 -5.03 -22.74
CA ILE A 170 13.28 -6.04 -22.10
C ILE A 170 12.29 -5.33 -21.17
N MET A 171 11.11 -5.92 -20.95
CA MET A 171 10.15 -5.40 -19.97
C MET A 171 10.84 -5.23 -18.61
N ALA A 172 10.56 -4.13 -17.92
CA ALA A 172 11.19 -3.87 -16.64
C ALA A 172 10.77 -4.90 -15.57
N PHE A 173 9.58 -5.49 -15.70
CA PHE A 173 9.08 -6.52 -14.79
C PHE A 173 8.26 -7.57 -15.53
N ASP A 174 8.38 -8.84 -15.11
CA ASP A 174 7.67 -9.97 -15.72
C ASP A 174 6.14 -9.89 -15.57
N PHE A 175 5.65 -9.11 -14.60
CA PHE A 175 4.22 -8.89 -14.33
C PHE A 175 3.68 -7.58 -14.91
N GLN A 176 4.50 -6.84 -15.65
CA GLN A 176 4.11 -5.58 -16.25
C GLN A 176 3.22 -5.87 -17.46
N ILE A 177 1.94 -5.53 -17.32
CA ILE A 177 0.92 -5.72 -18.36
C ILE A 177 0.56 -4.33 -18.86
N CYS A 178 1.41 -3.88 -19.78
CA CYS A 178 1.07 -3.01 -20.87
C CYS A 178 1.50 -3.78 -22.14
#